data_AF-A0A3D1BHT4-F1
#
_entry.id   AF-A0A3D1BHT4-F1
#
_cell.length_a   1.000
_cell.length_b   1.000
_cell.length_c   1.000
_cell.angle_alpha   90.00
_cell.angle_beta   90.00
_cell.angle_gamma   90.00
#
_symmetry.space_group_name_H-M   'P 1'
#
loop_
_entity.id
_entity.type
_entity.pdbx_description
1 polymer ?
#
loop_
_entity_poly.entity_id
_entity_poly.type
_entity_poly.pdbx_seq_one_letter_code
_entity_poly.pdbx_strand_id
1 'polypeptide(L)'
;MYTREDVNENTIVLTMTIPREAFDKSYKAILKDQTKDSKVKGFRKGKVPSELLEPSMKPMLQFKTFEKLAPMYINTAIQKEKIELIAPPKYSKLPKFDTKDDLEFKVEVTIMPEFKLGNMKKVKIEKKEVSIEKKDVDQAIQEIKTNNKTKVKKIGDSWAKEIAKKLKLKDITNLEELKKEIKNILTKQKEQMLRHTYQENALKQAINLSDIKIPQPAIEFEAKEREKAFEQEMQQRGIKVNDFVKQSNLKMEQMREAWLKDAKDALESDAFLTLYANKRNIKVEKEEIDKKIEIIKKSRPNVDQSIFSNDQWLEYIKKVERKEKAFKEFIKETLGKEF
;
A
#
# COMPACT_ATOMS: atom_id res chain seq x y z
N MET A 1 29.41 8.04 -15.08
CA MET A 1 28.56 8.77 -16.05
C MET A 1 27.31 7.92 -16.30
N TYR A 2 26.24 8.48 -16.87
CA TYR A 2 25.09 7.68 -17.28
C TYR A 2 24.49 8.21 -18.58
N THR A 3 23.83 7.33 -19.33
CA THR A 3 22.95 7.70 -20.44
C THR A 3 21.54 7.20 -20.14
N ARG A 4 20.55 7.93 -20.66
CA ARG A 4 19.13 7.65 -20.47
C ARG A 4 18.50 7.30 -21.81
N GLU A 5 17.66 6.28 -21.81
CA GLU A 5 16.85 5.84 -22.93
C GLU A 5 15.42 5.60 -22.44
N ASP A 6 14.44 6.36 -22.96
CA ASP A 6 13.03 6.15 -22.65
C ASP A 6 12.46 5.07 -23.59
N VAL A 7 12.24 3.87 -23.07
CA VAL A 7 11.84 2.69 -23.88
C VAL A 7 10.35 2.74 -24.20
N ASN A 8 9.54 3.14 -23.22
CA ASN A 8 8.10 3.30 -23.36
C ASN A 8 7.57 4.24 -22.25
N GLU A 9 6.25 4.39 -22.17
CA GLU A 9 5.56 5.28 -21.21
C GLU A 9 5.81 4.99 -19.72
N ASN A 10 6.34 3.81 -19.38
CA ASN A 10 6.55 3.39 -17.99
C ASN A 10 7.94 2.83 -17.69
N THR A 11 8.82 2.76 -18.69
CA THR A 11 10.13 2.11 -18.57
C THR A 11 11.22 3.03 -19.13
N ILE A 12 12.17 3.37 -18.25
CA ILE A 12 13.41 4.07 -18.59
C ILE A 12 14.56 3.09 -18.43
N VAL A 13 15.47 3.03 -19.40
CA VAL A 13 16.74 2.32 -19.28
C VAL A 13 17.85 3.33 -19.00
N LEU A 14 18.55 3.15 -17.88
CA LEU A 14 19.75 3.88 -17.56
C LEU A 14 20.97 3.00 -17.81
N THR A 15 21.85 3.43 -18.72
CA THR A 15 23.17 2.81 -18.89
C THR A 15 24.14 3.53 -18.00
N MET A 16 24.68 2.82 -17.02
CA MET A 16 25.49 3.35 -15.94
C MET A 16 26.95 2.95 -16.16
N THR A 17 27.86 3.91 -15.97
CA THR A 17 29.31 3.68 -16.09
C THR A 17 29.99 3.96 -14.75
N ILE A 18 30.60 2.93 -14.17
CA ILE A 18 31.49 3.03 -13.01
C ILE A 18 32.94 3.09 -13.52
N PRO A 19 33.66 4.19 -13.24
CA PRO A 19 35.07 4.30 -13.58
C PRO A 19 35.90 3.14 -13.00
N ARG A 20 36.78 2.57 -13.82
CA ARG A 20 37.67 1.46 -13.44
C ARG A 20 38.43 1.75 -12.15
N GLU A 21 38.98 2.95 -12.03
CA GLU A 21 39.72 3.41 -10.86
C GLU A 21 38.88 3.38 -9.58
N ALA A 22 37.63 3.85 -9.66
CA ALA A 22 36.72 3.87 -8.51
C ALA A 22 36.35 2.45 -8.06
N PHE A 23 36.16 1.53 -9.01
CA PHE A 23 35.94 0.13 -8.70
C PHE A 23 37.16 -0.49 -8.03
N ASP A 24 38.36 -0.33 -8.59
CA ASP A 24 39.59 -0.94 -8.06
C ASP A 24 39.90 -0.46 -6.65
N LYS A 25 39.66 0.83 -6.38
CA LYS A 25 39.79 1.38 -5.04
C LYS A 25 38.83 0.71 -4.05
N SER A 26 37.56 0.52 -4.42
CA SER A 26 36.56 -0.15 -3.58
C SER A 26 36.85 -1.64 -3.41
N TYR A 27 37.27 -2.32 -4.49
CA TYR A 27 37.67 -3.72 -4.48
C TYR A 27 38.84 -3.97 -3.53
N LYS A 28 39.90 -3.15 -3.59
CA LYS A 28 41.05 -3.23 -2.66
C LYS A 28 40.61 -3.07 -1.20
N ALA A 29 39.66 -2.18 -0.92
CA ALA A 29 39.13 -2.00 0.44
C ALA A 29 38.37 -3.25 0.92
N ILE A 30 37.50 -3.82 0.08
CA ILE A 30 36.74 -5.02 0.41
C ILE A 30 37.66 -6.24 0.56
N LEU A 31 38.66 -6.40 -0.31
CA LEU A 31 39.67 -7.45 -0.21
C LEU A 31 40.45 -7.35 1.12
N LYS A 32 40.86 -6.14 1.52
CA LYS A 32 41.54 -5.92 2.80
C LYS A 32 40.65 -6.29 4.00
N ASP A 33 39.36 -6.00 3.94
CA ASP A 33 38.45 -6.36 5.03
C ASP A 33 38.17 -7.87 5.06
N GLN A 34 37.96 -8.50 3.90
CA GLN A 34 37.72 -9.93 3.82
C GLN A 34 38.93 -10.78 4.25
N THR A 35 40.16 -10.33 3.96
CA THR A 35 41.40 -11.03 4.35
C THR A 35 41.68 -10.94 5.85
N LYS A 36 41.18 -9.92 6.57
CA LYS A 36 41.27 -9.85 8.06
C LYS A 36 40.51 -10.98 8.74
N ASP A 37 39.42 -11.44 8.14
CA ASP A 37 38.54 -12.45 8.73
C ASP A 37 38.77 -13.89 8.25
N SER A 38 39.63 -14.06 7.25
CA SER A 38 39.90 -15.36 6.64
C SER A 38 40.73 -16.28 7.56
N LYS A 39 40.20 -17.48 7.84
CA LYS A 39 40.93 -18.58 8.49
C LYS A 39 41.39 -19.56 7.39
N VAL A 40 42.70 -19.71 7.24
CA VAL A 40 43.30 -20.60 6.24
C VAL A 40 44.23 -21.56 6.98
N LYS A 41 44.14 -22.85 6.67
CA LYS A 41 44.95 -23.91 7.31
C LYS A 41 46.44 -23.59 7.11
N GLY A 42 47.19 -23.49 8.20
CA GLY A 42 48.63 -23.14 8.19
C GLY A 42 48.95 -21.64 8.35
N PHE A 43 47.95 -20.75 8.37
CA PHE A 43 48.17 -19.32 8.55
C PHE A 43 47.37 -18.77 9.75
N ARG A 44 48.00 -17.87 10.51
CA ARG A 44 47.31 -17.15 11.60
C ARG A 44 46.22 -16.24 11.01
N LYS A 45 45.07 -16.13 11.68
CA LYS A 45 43.94 -15.26 11.27
C LYS A 45 44.47 -13.87 10.87
N GLY A 46 44.14 -13.42 9.66
CA GLY A 46 44.56 -12.11 9.12
C GLY A 46 46.02 -11.99 8.67
N LYS A 47 46.78 -13.09 8.59
CA LYS A 47 48.18 -13.12 8.12
C LYS A 47 48.38 -13.92 6.82
N VAL A 48 47.30 -14.22 6.12
CA VAL A 48 47.38 -14.88 4.81
C VAL A 48 47.70 -13.83 3.74
N PRO A 49 48.75 -14.02 2.92
CA PRO A 49 49.03 -13.14 1.79
C PRO A 49 47.82 -13.03 0.86
N SER A 50 47.41 -11.80 0.54
CA SER A 50 46.22 -11.55 -0.30
C SER A 50 46.33 -12.20 -1.67
N GLU A 51 47.53 -12.30 -2.22
CA GLU A 51 47.85 -12.92 -3.52
C GLU A 51 47.49 -14.41 -3.59
N LEU A 52 47.51 -15.12 -2.46
CA LEU A 52 47.18 -16.55 -2.40
C LEU A 52 45.67 -16.82 -2.24
N LEU A 53 44.91 -15.83 -1.76
CA LEU A 53 43.45 -15.93 -1.54
C LEU A 53 42.64 -15.25 -2.63
N GLU A 54 43.23 -14.26 -3.29
CA GLU A 54 42.55 -13.46 -4.28
C GLU A 54 42.00 -14.27 -5.46
N PRO A 55 42.74 -15.20 -6.10
CA PRO A 55 42.25 -15.87 -7.30
C PRO A 55 40.93 -16.66 -7.09
N SER A 56 40.77 -17.32 -5.95
CA SER A 56 39.56 -18.11 -5.64
C SER A 56 38.38 -17.24 -5.18
N MET A 57 38.67 -16.07 -4.60
CA MET A 57 37.66 -15.15 -4.06
C MET A 57 37.29 -14.03 -5.03
N LYS A 58 38.09 -13.82 -6.09
CA LYS A 58 37.99 -12.67 -7.01
C LYS A 58 36.59 -12.49 -7.62
N PRO A 59 35.91 -13.52 -8.18
CA PRO A 59 34.57 -13.33 -8.74
C PRO A 59 33.55 -12.86 -7.68
N MET A 60 33.57 -13.46 -6.49
CA MET A 60 32.71 -13.07 -5.38
C MET A 60 33.00 -11.63 -4.92
N LEU A 61 34.27 -11.27 -4.77
CA LEU A 61 34.70 -9.94 -4.34
C LEU A 61 34.39 -8.86 -5.38
N GLN A 62 34.53 -9.17 -6.67
CA GLN A 62 34.14 -8.28 -7.76
C GLN A 62 32.63 -8.02 -7.72
N PHE A 63 31.82 -9.07 -7.60
CA PHE A 63 30.36 -8.92 -7.50
C PHE A 63 29.95 -8.13 -6.25
N LYS A 64 30.54 -8.43 -5.08
CA LYS A 64 30.29 -7.68 -3.83
C LYS A 64 30.68 -6.20 -3.94
N THR A 65 31.76 -5.92 -4.67
CA THR A 65 32.20 -4.54 -4.95
C THR A 65 31.18 -3.83 -5.83
N PHE A 66 30.68 -4.50 -6.86
CA PHE A 66 29.61 -3.99 -7.71
C PHE A 66 28.32 -3.73 -6.93
N GLU A 67 27.84 -4.68 -6.14
CA GLU A 67 26.62 -4.53 -5.31
C GLU A 67 26.70 -3.34 -4.35
N LYS A 68 27.91 -3.00 -3.88
CA LYS A 68 28.14 -1.83 -3.05
C LYS A 68 28.10 -0.53 -3.85
N LEU A 69 28.70 -0.50 -5.04
CA LEU A 69 28.86 0.72 -5.83
C LEU A 69 27.62 1.04 -6.67
N ALA A 70 27.02 0.05 -7.33
CA ALA A 70 25.93 0.26 -8.27
C ALA A 70 24.75 1.08 -7.69
N PRO A 71 24.25 0.80 -6.46
CA PRO A 71 23.17 1.59 -5.87
C PRO A 71 23.51 3.08 -5.73
N MET A 72 24.77 3.43 -5.44
CA MET A 72 25.18 4.84 -5.31
C MET A 72 25.07 5.56 -6.65
N TYR A 73 25.53 4.92 -7.74
CA TYR A 73 25.46 5.48 -9.08
C TYR A 73 24.01 5.59 -9.55
N ILE A 74 23.21 4.55 -9.33
CA ILE A 74 21.77 4.52 -9.68
C ILE A 74 21.02 5.63 -8.95
N ASN A 75 21.19 5.74 -7.63
CA ASN A 75 20.52 6.77 -6.82
C ASN A 75 20.94 8.18 -7.25
N THR A 76 22.22 8.38 -7.59
CA THR A 76 22.70 9.67 -8.10
C THR A 76 22.02 10.06 -9.42
N ALA A 77 21.87 9.10 -10.35
CA ALA A 77 21.19 9.35 -11.61
C ALA A 77 19.70 9.65 -11.40
N ILE A 78 19.01 8.85 -10.60
CA ILE A 78 17.59 9.05 -10.25
C ILE A 78 17.35 10.43 -9.64
N GLN A 79 18.20 10.86 -8.70
CA GLN A 79 18.07 12.17 -8.05
C GLN A 79 18.32 13.33 -9.02
N LYS A 80 19.34 13.21 -9.89
CA LYS A 80 19.65 14.24 -10.90
C LYS A 80 18.52 14.41 -11.92
N GLU A 81 17.96 13.30 -12.37
CA GLU A 81 16.82 13.25 -13.28
C GLU A 81 15.47 13.54 -12.59
N LYS A 82 15.45 13.60 -11.25
CA LYS A 82 14.23 13.71 -10.43
C LYS A 82 13.19 12.65 -10.76
N ILE A 83 13.65 11.41 -11.00
CA ILE A 83 12.77 10.29 -11.33
C ILE A 83 12.07 9.82 -10.05
N GLU A 84 10.74 9.81 -10.07
CA GLU A 84 9.93 9.19 -9.03
C GLU A 84 9.78 7.70 -9.31
N LEU A 85 10.49 6.88 -8.53
CA LEU A 85 10.40 5.42 -8.64
C LEU A 85 9.08 4.91 -8.06
N ILE A 86 8.43 4.00 -8.80
CA ILE A 86 7.25 3.27 -8.31
C ILE A 86 7.52 1.78 -8.06
N ALA A 87 8.72 1.32 -8.41
CA ALA A 87 9.24 -0.01 -8.11
C ALA A 87 10.77 0.04 -8.00
N PRO A 88 11.41 -0.94 -7.31
CA PRO A 88 12.86 -1.06 -7.30
C PRO A 88 13.44 -1.21 -8.72
N PRO A 89 14.57 -0.54 -9.06
CA PRO A 89 15.21 -0.72 -10.36
C PRO A 89 15.65 -2.17 -10.59
N LYS A 90 15.49 -2.65 -11.82
CA LYS A 90 15.86 -4.01 -12.22
C LYS A 90 17.13 -3.97 -13.06
N TYR A 91 18.12 -4.78 -12.72
CA TYR A 91 19.33 -4.92 -13.54
C TYR A 91 19.00 -5.71 -14.82
N SER A 92 19.11 -5.06 -15.97
CA SER A 92 18.87 -5.69 -17.29
C SER A 92 20.17 -6.16 -17.95
N LYS A 93 21.32 -5.59 -17.57
CA LYS A 93 22.65 -6.03 -17.99
C LYS A 93 23.65 -5.83 -16.86
N LEU A 94 24.32 -6.90 -16.44
CA LEU A 94 25.43 -6.82 -15.48
C LEU A 94 26.76 -6.48 -16.20
N PRO A 95 27.71 -5.84 -15.50
CA PRO A 95 28.99 -5.51 -16.09
C PRO A 95 29.88 -6.75 -16.25
N LYS A 96 30.80 -6.68 -17.22
CA LYS A 96 31.92 -7.62 -17.30
C LYS A 96 33.02 -7.17 -16.35
N PHE A 97 33.48 -8.05 -15.48
CA PHE A 97 34.51 -7.72 -14.49
C PHE A 97 35.93 -7.93 -14.99
N ASP A 98 36.11 -8.81 -15.98
CA ASP A 98 37.42 -9.16 -16.57
C ASP A 98 37.79 -8.21 -17.70
N THR A 99 37.72 -6.91 -17.43
CA THR A 99 38.16 -5.85 -18.35
C THR A 99 38.99 -4.79 -17.61
N LYS A 100 39.91 -4.17 -18.35
CA LYS A 100 40.66 -2.98 -17.90
C LYS A 100 39.86 -1.68 -18.08
N ASP A 101 38.76 -1.73 -18.82
CA ASP A 101 37.91 -0.58 -19.09
C ASP A 101 36.95 -0.30 -17.93
N ASP A 102 36.24 0.81 -18.04
CA ASP A 102 35.15 1.17 -17.13
C ASP A 102 34.03 0.11 -17.16
N LEU A 103 33.38 -0.07 -16.01
CA LEU A 103 32.29 -1.04 -15.88
C LEU A 103 30.97 -0.41 -16.31
N GLU A 104 30.42 -0.93 -17.41
CA GLU A 104 29.09 -0.57 -17.89
C GLU A 104 28.04 -1.59 -17.45
N PHE A 105 26.92 -1.12 -16.92
CA PHE A 105 25.75 -1.94 -16.59
C PHE A 105 24.46 -1.19 -16.94
N LYS A 106 23.36 -1.92 -17.15
CA LYS A 106 22.05 -1.31 -17.46
C LYS A 106 21.04 -1.63 -16.37
N VAL A 107 20.25 -0.62 -16.03
CA VAL A 107 19.11 -0.76 -15.12
C VAL A 107 17.84 -0.26 -15.79
N GLU A 108 16.78 -1.04 -15.66
CA GLU A 108 15.42 -0.66 -16.00
C GLU A 108 14.77 -0.02 -14.78
N VAL A 109 14.22 1.17 -14.99
CA VAL A 109 13.54 1.98 -14.00
C VAL A 109 12.09 2.08 -14.40
N THR A 110 11.20 1.63 -13.51
CA THR A 110 9.75 1.73 -13.71
C THR A 110 9.23 3.07 -13.16
N ILE A 111 8.55 3.82 -14.01
CA ILE A 111 7.91 5.12 -13.69
C ILE A 111 6.40 5.05 -13.86
N MET A 112 5.68 5.95 -13.20
CA MET A 112 4.24 6.10 -13.39
C MET A 112 3.97 6.71 -14.77
N PRO A 113 3.14 6.08 -15.63
CA PRO A 113 2.73 6.69 -16.89
C PRO A 113 1.94 7.99 -16.68
N GLU A 114 1.93 8.84 -17.70
CA GLU A 114 1.02 9.99 -17.75
C GLU A 114 -0.38 9.57 -18.21
N PHE A 115 -1.37 9.70 -17.34
CA PHE A 115 -2.76 9.39 -17.64
C PHE A 115 -3.58 10.63 -18.00
N LYS A 116 -4.67 10.44 -18.76
CA LYS A 116 -5.65 11.50 -19.07
C LYS A 116 -6.95 11.20 -18.34
N LEU A 117 -7.50 12.21 -17.66
CA LEU A 117 -8.77 12.05 -16.94
C LEU A 117 -9.91 11.78 -17.93
N GLY A 118 -10.61 10.66 -17.74
CA GLY A 118 -11.79 10.30 -18.52
C GLY A 118 -12.96 11.26 -18.33
N ASN A 119 -14.02 11.08 -19.12
CA ASN A 119 -15.22 11.91 -18.99
C ASN A 119 -16.09 11.43 -17.83
N MET A 120 -16.05 12.15 -16.70
CA MET A 120 -16.83 11.82 -15.49
C MET A 120 -18.33 11.79 -15.71
N LYS A 121 -18.86 12.49 -16.73
CA LYS A 121 -20.30 12.44 -17.09
C LYS A 121 -20.75 11.08 -17.63
N LYS A 122 -19.81 10.20 -18.02
CA LYS A 122 -20.11 8.84 -18.47
C LYS A 122 -20.23 7.84 -17.31
N VAL A 123 -19.87 8.23 -16.09
CA VAL A 123 -20.09 7.40 -14.90
C VAL A 123 -21.60 7.31 -14.63
N LYS A 124 -22.16 6.10 -14.70
CA LYS A 124 -23.59 5.85 -14.51
C LYS A 124 -23.78 4.80 -13.42
N ILE A 125 -24.38 5.20 -12.32
CA ILE A 125 -24.69 4.32 -11.19
C ILE A 125 -26.19 4.28 -10.96
N GLU A 126 -26.77 3.10 -11.06
CA GLU A 126 -28.18 2.85 -10.78
C GLU A 126 -28.43 2.85 -9.27
N LYS A 127 -29.21 3.82 -8.81
CA LYS A 127 -29.60 3.94 -7.40
C LYS A 127 -30.84 3.08 -7.16
N LYS A 128 -30.72 2.07 -6.31
CA LYS A 128 -31.82 1.27 -5.79
C LYS A 128 -32.47 1.96 -4.60
N GLU A 129 -33.79 1.94 -4.57
CA GLU A 129 -34.57 2.38 -3.41
C GLU A 129 -34.38 1.40 -2.23
N VAL A 130 -34.23 1.96 -1.03
CA VAL A 130 -34.04 1.15 0.17
C VAL A 130 -35.39 0.75 0.74
N SER A 131 -35.75 -0.51 0.54
CA SER A 131 -36.89 -1.15 1.22
C SER A 131 -36.41 -2.15 2.26
N ILE A 132 -37.02 -2.11 3.44
CA ILE A 132 -36.90 -3.14 4.49
C ILE A 132 -38.27 -3.76 4.67
N GLU A 133 -38.36 -5.05 4.37
CA GLU A 133 -39.60 -5.80 4.48
C GLU A 133 -39.86 -6.22 5.92
N LYS A 134 -41.12 -6.57 6.23
CA LYS A 134 -41.47 -7.08 7.56
C LYS A 134 -40.69 -8.34 7.92
N LYS A 135 -40.43 -9.21 6.94
CA LYS A 135 -39.65 -10.44 7.12
C LYS A 135 -38.22 -10.17 7.59
N ASP A 136 -37.58 -9.12 7.08
CA ASP A 136 -36.23 -8.72 7.49
C ASP A 136 -36.21 -8.30 8.97
N VAL A 137 -37.21 -7.54 9.40
CA VAL A 137 -37.37 -7.11 10.80
C VAL A 137 -37.66 -8.30 11.70
N ASP A 138 -38.55 -9.19 11.29
CA ASP A 138 -38.91 -10.38 12.06
C ASP A 138 -37.70 -11.33 12.20
N GLN A 139 -36.91 -11.50 11.13
CA GLN A 139 -35.67 -12.27 11.17
C GLN A 139 -34.64 -11.65 12.12
N ALA A 140 -34.40 -10.34 12.02
CA ALA A 140 -33.48 -9.63 12.90
C ALA A 140 -33.89 -9.76 14.38
N ILE A 141 -35.20 -9.74 14.68
CA ILE A 141 -35.71 -9.97 16.04
C ILE A 141 -35.39 -11.39 16.53
N GLN A 142 -35.52 -12.41 15.68
CA GLN A 142 -35.15 -13.78 16.05
C GLN A 142 -33.65 -13.93 16.29
N GLU A 143 -32.82 -13.29 15.46
CA GLU A 143 -31.36 -13.28 15.63
C GLU A 143 -30.96 -12.58 16.93
N ILE A 144 -31.58 -11.43 17.24
CA ILE A 144 -31.37 -10.72 18.51
C ILE A 144 -31.75 -11.62 19.69
N LYS A 145 -32.87 -12.35 19.63
CA LYS A 145 -33.26 -13.29 20.69
C LYS A 145 -32.25 -14.43 20.86
N THR A 146 -31.76 -15.00 19.76
CA THR A 146 -30.80 -16.11 19.80
C THR A 146 -29.44 -15.66 20.34
N ASN A 147 -28.98 -14.48 19.91
CA ASN A 147 -27.65 -13.97 20.25
C ASN A 147 -27.60 -13.29 21.64
N ASN A 148 -28.74 -12.94 22.22
CA ASN A 148 -28.80 -12.28 23.52
C ASN A 148 -29.47 -13.18 24.57
N LYS A 149 -28.74 -13.49 25.65
CA LYS A 149 -29.32 -14.14 26.83
C LYS A 149 -30.30 -13.19 27.52
N THR A 150 -31.61 -13.41 27.42
CA THR A 150 -32.64 -12.64 28.12
C THR A 150 -33.30 -13.46 29.23
N LYS A 151 -33.72 -12.81 30.31
CA LYS A 151 -34.53 -13.44 31.36
C LYS A 151 -35.94 -13.74 30.86
N VAL A 152 -36.46 -12.89 29.98
CA VAL A 152 -37.76 -13.11 29.32
C VAL A 152 -37.59 -14.08 28.14
N LYS A 153 -38.29 -15.22 28.17
CA LYS A 153 -38.19 -16.29 27.13
C LYS A 153 -39.05 -16.03 25.89
N LYS A 154 -40.17 -15.31 26.04
CA LYS A 154 -41.12 -15.03 24.96
C LYS A 154 -40.90 -13.64 24.39
N ILE A 155 -40.94 -13.50 23.07
CA ILE A 155 -40.89 -12.21 22.38
C ILE A 155 -42.20 -11.47 22.68
N GLY A 156 -42.07 -10.24 23.20
CA GLY A 156 -43.16 -9.38 23.67
C GLY A 156 -42.59 -8.13 24.33
N ASP A 157 -43.45 -7.28 24.91
CA ASP A 157 -43.04 -5.96 25.41
C ASP A 157 -41.99 -6.02 26.52
N SER A 158 -42.13 -6.95 27.47
CA SER A 158 -41.13 -7.13 28.54
C SER A 158 -39.78 -7.59 28.00
N TRP A 159 -39.77 -8.42 26.95
CA TRP A 159 -38.54 -8.81 26.27
C TRP A 159 -37.94 -7.63 25.50
N ALA A 160 -38.78 -6.83 24.84
CA ALA A 160 -38.34 -5.64 24.11
C ALA A 160 -37.67 -4.61 25.03
N LYS A 161 -38.24 -4.36 26.22
CA LYS A 161 -37.62 -3.50 27.27
C LYS A 161 -36.28 -4.03 27.74
N GLU A 162 -36.14 -5.35 27.90
CA GLU A 162 -34.88 -5.97 28.33
C GLU A 162 -33.79 -5.82 27.26
N ILE A 163 -34.15 -6.05 25.99
CA ILE A 163 -33.25 -5.86 24.84
C ILE A 163 -32.86 -4.40 24.70
N ALA A 164 -33.80 -3.47 24.79
CA ALA A 164 -33.53 -2.05 24.69
C ALA A 164 -32.49 -1.59 25.72
N LYS A 165 -32.62 -2.03 26.98
CA LYS A 165 -31.62 -1.77 28.02
C LYS A 165 -30.24 -2.35 27.69
N LYS A 166 -30.19 -3.58 27.17
CA LYS A 166 -28.93 -4.25 26.80
C LYS A 166 -28.22 -3.57 25.64
N LEU A 167 -28.97 -3.19 24.61
CA LEU A 167 -28.48 -2.52 23.42
C LEU A 167 -28.34 -1.00 23.60
N LYS A 168 -28.66 -0.48 24.79
CA LYS A 168 -28.66 0.95 25.12
C LYS A 168 -29.52 1.79 24.17
N LEU A 169 -30.63 1.21 23.68
CA LEU A 169 -31.63 1.90 22.88
C LEU A 169 -32.50 2.75 23.82
N LYS A 170 -32.69 4.01 23.47
CA LYS A 170 -33.54 4.94 24.22
C LYS A 170 -34.99 4.82 23.77
N ASP A 171 -35.92 5.13 24.67
CA ASP A 171 -37.35 5.31 24.36
C ASP A 171 -38.07 4.09 23.77
N ILE A 172 -37.63 2.87 24.13
CA ILE A 172 -38.29 1.61 23.74
C ILE A 172 -39.01 1.00 24.95
N THR A 173 -40.33 0.97 24.88
CA THR A 173 -41.25 0.48 25.92
C THR A 173 -42.05 -0.74 25.50
N ASN A 174 -42.16 -1.02 24.20
CA ASN A 174 -42.93 -2.16 23.69
C ASN A 174 -42.27 -2.80 22.44
N LEU A 175 -42.81 -3.93 22.01
CA LEU A 175 -42.28 -4.69 20.88
C LEU A 175 -42.40 -3.95 19.54
N GLU A 176 -43.45 -3.14 19.35
CA GLU A 176 -43.65 -2.39 18.11
C GLU A 176 -42.64 -1.24 17.97
N GLU A 177 -42.35 -0.52 19.07
CA GLU A 177 -41.26 0.46 19.12
C GLU A 177 -39.91 -0.18 18.80
N LEU A 178 -39.63 -1.36 19.38
CA LEU A 178 -38.41 -2.10 19.08
C LEU A 178 -38.33 -2.51 17.60
N LYS A 179 -39.42 -3.01 17.02
CA LYS A 179 -39.50 -3.35 15.58
C LYS A 179 -39.22 -2.13 14.71
N LYS A 180 -39.80 -0.98 15.04
CA LYS A 180 -39.59 0.28 14.32
C LYS A 180 -38.13 0.72 14.38
N GLU A 181 -37.51 0.63 15.56
CA GLU A 181 -36.11 0.98 15.72
C GLU A 181 -35.17 0.02 14.99
N ILE A 182 -35.43 -1.29 15.07
CA ILE A 182 -34.69 -2.30 14.29
C ILE A 182 -34.83 -2.01 12.79
N LYS A 183 -36.03 -1.71 12.30
CA LYS A 183 -36.25 -1.32 10.90
C LYS A 183 -35.40 -0.11 10.53
N ASN A 184 -35.38 0.94 11.35
CA ASN A 184 -34.55 2.13 11.12
C ASN A 184 -33.05 1.79 11.05
N ILE A 185 -32.57 0.92 11.94
CA ILE A 185 -31.17 0.47 11.97
C ILE A 185 -30.85 -0.31 10.68
N LEU A 186 -31.70 -1.27 10.29
CA LEU A 186 -31.53 -2.05 9.07
C LEU A 186 -31.55 -1.15 7.82
N THR A 187 -32.46 -0.16 7.77
CA THR A 187 -32.50 0.83 6.71
C THR A 187 -31.19 1.59 6.62
N LYS A 188 -30.69 2.16 7.74
CA LYS A 188 -29.42 2.91 7.76
C LYS A 188 -28.21 2.04 7.36
N GLN A 189 -28.17 0.79 7.82
CA GLN A 189 -27.12 -0.16 7.43
C GLN A 189 -27.15 -0.46 5.93
N LYS A 190 -28.35 -0.70 5.37
CA LYS A 190 -28.54 -0.97 3.95
C LYS A 190 -28.23 0.27 3.10
N GLU A 191 -28.65 1.46 3.52
CA GLU A 191 -28.29 2.74 2.91
C GLU A 191 -26.78 2.95 2.88
N GLN A 192 -26.09 2.71 4.01
CA GLN A 192 -24.64 2.84 4.09
C GLN A 192 -23.94 1.83 3.19
N MET A 193 -24.37 0.56 3.17
CA MET A 193 -23.83 -0.47 2.29
C MET A 193 -23.99 -0.09 0.81
N LEU A 194 -25.19 0.33 0.41
CA LEU A 194 -25.46 0.77 -0.96
C LEU A 194 -24.64 2.02 -1.32
N ARG A 195 -24.50 2.97 -0.39
CA ARG A 195 -23.65 4.15 -0.57
C ARG A 195 -22.21 3.78 -0.88
N HIS A 196 -21.61 2.88 -0.08
CA HIS A 196 -20.26 2.37 -0.34
C HIS A 196 -20.18 1.65 -1.69
N THR A 197 -21.16 0.81 -2.00
CA THR A 197 -21.23 0.07 -3.28
C THR A 197 -21.27 1.03 -4.47
N TYR A 198 -22.09 2.08 -4.41
CA TYR A 198 -22.20 3.08 -5.48
C TYR A 198 -20.92 3.89 -5.63
N GLN A 199 -20.29 4.28 -4.51
CA GLN A 199 -19.01 4.99 -4.52
C GLN A 199 -17.89 4.14 -5.14
N GLU A 200 -17.80 2.86 -4.76
CA GLU A 200 -16.82 1.92 -5.31
C GLU A 200 -17.05 1.69 -6.80
N ASN A 201 -18.30 1.47 -7.22
CA ASN A 201 -18.63 1.27 -8.63
C ASN A 201 -18.39 2.53 -9.46
N ALA A 202 -18.67 3.72 -8.91
CA ALA A 202 -18.38 4.99 -9.58
C ALA A 202 -16.87 5.14 -9.80
N LEU A 203 -16.07 4.88 -8.76
CA LEU A 203 -14.62 4.95 -8.85
C LEU A 203 -14.07 3.97 -9.89
N LYS A 204 -14.52 2.71 -9.88
CA LYS A 204 -14.12 1.70 -10.87
C LYS A 204 -14.46 2.13 -12.30
N GLN A 205 -15.66 2.64 -12.54
CA GLN A 205 -16.03 3.16 -13.86
C GLN A 205 -15.14 4.34 -14.27
N ALA A 206 -14.82 5.24 -13.35
CA ALA A 206 -14.00 6.41 -13.63
C ALA A 206 -12.53 6.06 -13.93
N ILE A 207 -11.96 5.08 -13.22
CA ILE A 207 -10.65 4.50 -13.49
C ILE A 207 -10.62 3.93 -14.92
N ASN A 208 -11.60 3.09 -15.26
CA ASN A 208 -11.71 2.48 -16.60
C ASN A 208 -11.86 3.53 -17.71
N LEU A 209 -12.67 4.57 -17.49
CA LEU A 209 -12.84 5.67 -18.44
C LEU A 209 -11.56 6.51 -18.64
N SER A 210 -10.63 6.45 -17.70
CA SER A 210 -9.35 7.16 -17.73
C SER A 210 -8.21 6.28 -18.27
N ASP A 211 -8.50 5.03 -18.65
CA ASP A 211 -7.54 4.02 -19.14
C ASP A 211 -6.28 3.90 -18.27
N ILE A 212 -6.45 3.95 -16.95
CA ILE A 212 -5.34 3.86 -16.01
C ILE A 212 -4.83 2.42 -16.00
N LYS A 213 -3.57 2.25 -16.40
CA LYS A 213 -2.87 0.96 -16.42
C LYS A 213 -1.60 1.08 -15.60
N ILE A 214 -1.61 0.46 -14.42
CA ILE A 214 -0.46 0.47 -13.53
C ILE A 214 0.58 -0.53 -14.05
N PRO A 215 1.87 -0.15 -14.13
CA PRO A 215 2.92 -1.07 -14.55
C PRO A 215 3.03 -2.28 -13.61
N GLN A 216 3.17 -3.46 -14.21
CA GLN A 216 3.25 -4.73 -13.47
C GLN A 216 4.34 -4.74 -12.37
N PRO A 217 5.56 -4.20 -12.57
CA PRO A 217 6.57 -4.15 -11.51
C PRO A 217 6.13 -3.38 -10.27
N ALA A 218 5.29 -2.35 -10.42
CA ALA A 218 4.76 -1.57 -9.29
C ALA A 218 3.71 -2.36 -8.52
N ILE A 219 2.84 -3.10 -9.21
CA ILE A 219 1.84 -3.99 -8.60
C ILE A 219 2.53 -5.09 -7.79
N GLU A 220 3.55 -5.73 -8.36
CA GLU A 220 4.31 -6.79 -7.71
C GLU A 220 5.06 -6.27 -6.48
N PHE A 221 5.64 -5.08 -6.58
CA PHE A 221 6.34 -4.45 -5.45
C PHE A 221 5.37 -4.14 -4.31
N GLU A 222 4.27 -3.46 -4.58
CA GLU A 222 3.24 -3.14 -3.56
C GLU A 222 2.67 -4.40 -2.92
N ALA A 223 2.37 -5.44 -3.69
CA ALA A 223 1.88 -6.72 -3.17
C ALA A 223 2.91 -7.39 -2.23
N LYS A 224 4.20 -7.34 -2.59
CA LYS A 224 5.29 -7.86 -1.76
C LYS A 224 5.46 -7.05 -0.47
N GLU A 225 5.30 -5.73 -0.50
CA GLU A 225 5.35 -4.91 0.71
C GLU A 225 4.17 -5.22 1.64
N ARG A 226 2.99 -5.52 1.11
CA ARG A 226 1.85 -6.01 1.90
C ARG A 226 2.11 -7.38 2.51
N GLU A 227 2.69 -8.32 1.75
CA GLU A 227 3.11 -9.62 2.27
C GLU A 227 4.08 -9.42 3.45
N LYS A 228 5.14 -8.62 3.27
CA LYS A 228 6.09 -8.32 4.35
C LYS A 228 5.44 -7.69 5.57
N ALA A 229 4.54 -6.72 5.38
CA ALA A 229 3.84 -6.07 6.48
C ALA A 229 2.99 -7.07 7.27
N PHE A 230 2.30 -7.97 6.57
CA PHE A 230 1.55 -9.07 7.18
C PHE A 230 2.48 -10.04 7.93
N GLU A 231 3.60 -10.45 7.34
CA GLU A 231 4.57 -11.33 8.00
C GLU A 231 5.12 -10.70 9.29
N GLN A 232 5.43 -9.40 9.26
CA GLN A 232 5.88 -8.65 10.43
C GLN A 232 4.81 -8.58 11.51
N GLU A 233 3.55 -8.31 11.16
CA GLU A 233 2.43 -8.31 12.10
C GLU A 233 2.23 -9.68 12.76
N MET A 234 2.32 -10.76 11.98
CA MET A 234 2.22 -12.12 12.51
C MET A 234 3.38 -12.45 13.46
N GLN A 235 4.61 -12.09 13.08
CA GLN A 235 5.79 -12.27 13.93
C GLN A 235 5.66 -11.51 15.26
N GLN A 236 5.14 -10.28 15.25
CA GLN A 236 4.89 -9.50 16.48
C GLN A 236 3.87 -10.17 17.40
N ARG A 237 2.89 -10.88 16.84
CA ARG A 237 1.92 -11.68 17.59
C ARG A 237 2.43 -13.06 18.00
N GLY A 238 3.68 -13.42 17.65
CA GLY A 238 4.27 -14.73 17.90
C GLY A 238 3.68 -15.85 17.02
N ILE A 239 3.00 -15.50 15.93
CA ILE A 239 2.35 -16.45 15.03
C ILE A 239 3.27 -16.72 13.84
N LYS A 240 3.56 -17.99 13.57
CA LYS A 240 4.24 -18.39 12.33
C LYS A 240 3.24 -18.33 11.18
N VAL A 241 3.61 -17.65 10.10
CA VAL A 241 2.78 -17.48 8.89
C VAL A 241 2.27 -18.83 8.37
N ASN A 242 3.13 -19.86 8.33
CA ASN A 242 2.75 -21.20 7.90
C ASN A 242 1.65 -21.84 8.78
N ASP A 243 1.64 -21.56 10.08
CA ASP A 243 0.63 -22.10 10.99
C ASP A 243 -0.70 -21.36 10.82
N PHE A 244 -0.66 -20.04 10.59
CA PHE A 244 -1.84 -19.23 10.26
C PHE A 244 -2.53 -19.71 8.98
N VAL A 245 -1.75 -19.95 7.91
CA VAL A 245 -2.27 -20.40 6.61
C VAL A 245 -2.96 -21.76 6.76
N LYS A 246 -2.36 -22.69 7.51
CA LYS A 246 -2.96 -24.00 7.80
C LYS A 246 -4.27 -23.90 8.58
N GLN A 247 -4.33 -23.03 9.59
CA GLN A 247 -5.52 -22.86 10.43
C GLN A 247 -6.67 -22.13 9.72
N SER A 248 -6.34 -21.19 8.84
CA SER A 248 -7.33 -20.41 8.08
C SER A 248 -7.92 -21.15 6.87
N ASN A 249 -7.44 -22.37 6.58
CA ASN A 249 -7.81 -23.15 5.40
C ASN A 249 -7.56 -22.40 4.07
N LEU A 250 -6.59 -21.47 4.08
CA LEU A 250 -6.15 -20.72 2.90
C LEU A 250 -4.84 -21.31 2.38
N LYS A 251 -4.51 -21.01 1.12
CA LYS A 251 -3.18 -21.26 0.54
C LYS A 251 -2.41 -19.95 0.43
N MET A 252 -1.08 -19.99 0.59
CA MET A 252 -0.23 -18.80 0.43
C MET A 252 -0.36 -18.20 -0.97
N GLU A 253 -0.54 -19.05 -1.99
CA GLU A 253 -0.75 -18.61 -3.37
C GLU A 253 -2.03 -17.77 -3.51
N GLN A 254 -3.12 -18.17 -2.84
CA GLN A 254 -4.38 -17.41 -2.83
C GLN A 254 -4.23 -16.06 -2.13
N MET A 255 -3.44 -16.01 -1.06
CA MET A 255 -3.13 -14.74 -0.39
C MET A 255 -2.31 -13.82 -1.29
N ARG A 256 -1.31 -14.36 -1.99
CA ARG A 256 -0.51 -13.59 -2.96
C ARG A 256 -1.33 -13.06 -4.13
N GLU A 257 -2.22 -13.88 -4.68
CA GLU A 257 -3.18 -13.43 -5.71
C GLU A 257 -4.09 -12.31 -5.20
N ALA A 258 -4.60 -12.44 -3.98
CA ALA A 258 -5.40 -11.39 -3.35
C ALA A 258 -4.59 -10.09 -3.16
N TRP A 259 -3.37 -10.17 -2.65
CA TRP A 259 -2.50 -9.00 -2.51
C TRP A 259 -2.15 -8.35 -3.84
N LEU A 260 -1.92 -9.12 -4.90
CA LEU A 260 -1.70 -8.58 -6.25
C LEU A 260 -2.92 -7.80 -6.74
N LYS A 261 -4.12 -8.35 -6.56
CA LYS A 261 -5.36 -7.68 -6.93
C LYS A 261 -5.56 -6.41 -6.11
N ASP A 262 -5.44 -6.50 -4.79
CA ASP A 262 -5.64 -5.35 -3.91
C ASP A 262 -4.57 -4.27 -4.14
N ALA A 263 -3.34 -4.66 -4.49
CA ALA A 263 -2.26 -3.74 -4.84
C ALA A 263 -2.60 -2.99 -6.13
N LYS A 264 -3.05 -3.71 -7.15
CA LYS A 264 -3.52 -3.12 -8.41
C LYS A 264 -4.66 -2.13 -8.17
N ASP A 265 -5.73 -2.56 -7.49
CA ASP A 265 -6.93 -1.74 -7.25
C ASP A 265 -6.57 -0.47 -6.45
N ALA A 266 -5.66 -0.58 -5.47
CA ALA A 266 -5.19 0.55 -4.69
C ALA A 266 -4.33 1.53 -5.50
N LEU A 267 -3.39 1.03 -6.32
CA LEU A 267 -2.54 1.87 -7.16
C LEU A 267 -3.35 2.56 -8.27
N GLU A 268 -4.33 1.88 -8.87
CA GLU A 268 -5.25 2.48 -9.84
C GLU A 268 -6.09 3.60 -9.21
N SER A 269 -6.62 3.35 -8.00
CA SER A 269 -7.37 4.35 -7.24
C SER A 269 -6.50 5.55 -6.86
N ASP A 270 -5.26 5.32 -6.44
CA ASP A 270 -4.31 6.37 -6.08
C ASP A 270 -3.95 7.24 -7.29
N ALA A 271 -3.62 6.61 -8.41
CA ALA A 271 -3.34 7.28 -9.67
C ALA A 271 -4.55 8.09 -10.16
N PHE A 272 -5.75 7.53 -10.07
CA PHE A 272 -6.98 8.23 -10.44
C PHE A 272 -7.24 9.45 -9.56
N LEU A 273 -7.16 9.31 -8.25
CA LEU A 273 -7.43 10.41 -7.33
C LEU A 273 -6.39 11.53 -7.46
N THR A 274 -5.13 11.16 -7.69
CA THR A 274 -4.06 12.12 -7.99
C THR A 274 -4.33 12.85 -9.31
N LEU A 275 -4.68 12.12 -10.37
CA LEU A 275 -5.04 12.67 -11.68
C LEU A 275 -6.24 13.61 -11.59
N TYR A 276 -7.30 13.19 -10.89
CA TYR A 276 -8.50 13.99 -10.66
C TYR A 276 -8.18 15.26 -9.86
N ALA A 277 -7.43 15.13 -8.76
CA ALA A 277 -7.00 16.26 -7.94
C ALA A 277 -6.18 17.28 -8.72
N ASN A 278 -5.27 16.82 -9.59
CA ASN A 278 -4.50 17.68 -10.47
C ASN A 278 -5.40 18.39 -11.47
N LYS A 279 -6.28 17.65 -12.16
CA LYS A 279 -7.16 18.21 -13.19
C LYS A 279 -8.18 19.21 -12.65
N ARG A 280 -8.63 19.02 -11.41
CA ARG A 280 -9.57 19.90 -10.69
C ARG A 280 -8.87 20.97 -9.84
N ASN A 281 -7.53 21.02 -9.85
CA ASN A 281 -6.73 21.94 -9.03
C ASN A 281 -7.08 21.88 -7.53
N ILE A 282 -7.35 20.69 -7.01
CA ILE A 282 -7.72 20.49 -5.61
C ILE A 282 -6.50 20.78 -4.74
N LYS A 283 -6.69 21.71 -3.80
CA LYS A 283 -5.71 22.11 -2.79
C LYS A 283 -6.23 21.77 -1.40
N VAL A 284 -5.30 21.50 -0.49
CA VAL A 284 -5.57 21.30 0.93
C VAL A 284 -5.04 22.53 1.65
N GLU A 285 -5.94 23.21 2.35
CA GLU A 285 -5.57 24.38 3.14
C GLU A 285 -4.88 23.95 4.43
N LYS A 286 -4.03 24.82 4.97
CA LYS A 286 -3.28 24.54 6.21
C LYS A 286 -4.20 24.13 7.36
N GLU A 287 -5.34 24.80 7.50
CA GLU A 287 -6.34 24.49 8.53
C GLU A 287 -6.91 23.06 8.43
N GLU A 288 -7.05 22.53 7.21
CA GLU A 288 -7.51 21.15 6.99
C GLU A 288 -6.44 20.15 7.47
N ILE A 289 -5.16 20.45 7.21
CA ILE A 289 -4.02 19.66 7.66
C ILE A 289 -3.94 19.68 9.19
N ASP A 290 -4.04 20.86 9.82
CA ASP A 290 -3.96 21.02 11.28
C ASP A 290 -5.09 20.23 11.97
N LYS A 291 -6.32 20.29 11.43
CA LYS A 291 -7.45 19.48 11.91
C LYS A 291 -7.17 17.98 11.81
N LYS A 292 -6.59 17.51 10.70
CA LYS A 292 -6.23 16.09 10.54
C LYS A 292 -5.17 15.67 11.55
N ILE A 293 -4.15 16.49 11.78
CA ILE A 293 -3.10 16.24 12.76
C ILE A 293 -3.72 16.09 14.16
N GLU A 294 -4.63 16.97 14.56
CA GLU A 294 -5.32 16.88 15.86
C GLU A 294 -6.18 15.62 16.00
N ILE A 295 -6.84 15.17 14.92
CA ILE A 295 -7.55 13.88 14.90
C ILE A 295 -6.57 12.72 15.11
N ILE A 296 -5.43 12.73 14.42
CA ILE A 296 -4.41 11.68 14.54
C ILE A 296 -3.85 11.63 15.97
N LYS A 297 -3.51 12.77 16.57
CA LYS A 297 -3.03 12.86 17.97
C LYS A 297 -4.02 12.24 18.95
N LYS A 298 -5.31 12.55 18.82
CA LYS A 298 -6.37 11.99 19.68
C LYS A 298 -6.52 10.47 19.53
N SER A 299 -6.31 9.95 18.32
CA SER A 299 -6.39 8.52 18.04
C SER A 299 -5.16 7.72 18.49
N ARG A 300 -4.00 8.38 18.63
CA ARG A 300 -2.71 7.75 18.96
C ARG A 300 -1.97 8.54 20.05
N PRO A 301 -2.46 8.52 21.31
CA PRO A 301 -1.86 9.31 22.39
C PRO A 301 -0.42 8.91 22.74
N ASN A 302 -0.01 7.68 22.42
CA ASN A 302 1.29 7.11 22.79
C ASN A 302 2.34 7.17 21.66
N VAL A 303 2.08 7.91 20.57
CA VAL A 303 3.07 8.07 19.49
C VAL A 303 4.07 9.17 19.84
N ASP A 304 5.31 9.02 19.37
CA ASP A 304 6.33 10.06 19.50
C ASP A 304 5.83 11.37 18.85
N GLN A 305 5.74 12.44 19.65
CA GLN A 305 5.24 13.74 19.21
C GLN A 305 6.15 14.41 18.18
N SER A 306 7.43 14.02 18.09
CA SER A 306 8.38 14.55 17.12
C SER A 306 7.93 14.30 15.67
N ILE A 307 7.14 13.26 15.43
CA ILE A 307 6.64 12.90 14.09
C ILE A 307 5.76 14.00 13.49
N PHE A 308 5.05 14.77 14.32
CA PHE A 308 4.14 15.83 13.87
C PHE A 308 4.87 17.07 13.33
N SER A 309 6.16 17.18 13.60
CA SER A 309 7.03 18.25 13.10
C SER A 309 7.94 17.79 11.97
N ASN A 310 7.81 16.54 11.51
CA ASN A 310 8.63 15.99 10.43
C ASN A 310 8.07 16.40 9.06
N ASP A 311 8.88 17.09 8.25
CA ASP A 311 8.46 17.61 6.94
C ASP A 311 7.97 16.52 5.97
N GLN A 312 8.63 15.36 5.95
CA GLN A 312 8.23 14.25 5.07
C GLN A 312 6.86 13.68 5.50
N TRP A 313 6.64 13.58 6.80
CA TRP A 313 5.36 13.14 7.36
C TRP A 313 4.25 14.15 7.07
N LEU A 314 4.51 15.45 7.22
CA LEU A 314 3.55 16.51 6.90
C LEU A 314 3.16 16.51 5.41
N GLU A 315 4.14 16.35 4.52
CA GLU A 315 3.87 16.21 3.08
C GLU A 315 3.08 14.93 2.76
N TYR A 316 3.35 13.83 3.47
CA TYR A 316 2.53 12.61 3.35
C TYR A 316 1.07 12.87 3.77
N ILE A 317 0.83 13.49 4.93
CA ILE A 317 -0.53 13.82 5.40
C ILE A 317 -1.23 14.72 4.41
N LYS A 318 -0.56 15.76 3.89
CA LYS A 318 -1.11 16.64 2.87
C LYS A 318 -1.52 15.90 1.60
N LYS A 319 -0.70 14.96 1.12
CA LYS A 319 -1.05 14.09 -0.02
C LYS A 319 -2.27 13.22 0.28
N VAL A 320 -2.36 12.64 1.48
CA VAL A 320 -3.53 11.85 1.91
C VAL A 320 -4.79 12.70 1.95
N GLU A 321 -4.76 13.86 2.62
CA GLU A 321 -5.91 14.78 2.69
C GLU A 321 -6.37 15.24 1.31
N ARG A 322 -5.40 15.50 0.41
CA ARG A 322 -5.71 15.91 -0.96
C ARG A 322 -6.48 14.83 -1.71
N LYS A 323 -6.10 13.57 -1.54
CA LYS A 323 -6.79 12.42 -2.15
C LYS A 323 -8.17 12.20 -1.51
N GLU A 324 -8.30 12.34 -0.20
CA GLU A 324 -9.60 12.26 0.47
C GLU A 324 -10.57 13.35 -0.03
N LYS A 325 -10.07 14.59 -0.17
CA LYS A 325 -10.85 15.71 -0.74
C LYS A 325 -11.21 15.47 -2.20
N ALA A 326 -10.27 14.96 -2.99
CA ALA A 326 -10.51 14.56 -4.37
C ALA A 326 -11.60 13.51 -4.51
N PHE A 327 -11.57 12.49 -3.65
CA PHE A 327 -12.60 11.46 -3.63
C PHE A 327 -13.98 12.05 -3.29
N LYS A 328 -14.08 12.91 -2.27
CA LYS A 328 -15.35 13.58 -1.91
C LYS A 328 -15.89 14.44 -3.06
N GLU A 329 -15.04 15.23 -3.71
CA GLU A 329 -15.44 16.03 -4.87
C GLU A 329 -15.85 15.17 -6.06
N PHE A 330 -15.13 14.09 -6.33
CA PHE A 330 -15.45 13.12 -7.37
C PHE A 330 -16.82 12.45 -7.13
N ILE A 331 -17.08 12.00 -5.91
CA ILE A 331 -18.38 11.43 -5.54
C ILE A 331 -19.51 12.46 -5.68
N LYS A 332 -19.26 13.71 -5.26
CA LYS A 332 -20.21 14.80 -5.45
C LYS A 332 -20.49 15.11 -6.93
N GLU A 333 -19.46 15.05 -7.78
CA GLU A 333 -19.58 15.26 -9.24
C GLU A 333 -20.39 14.13 -9.91
N THR A 334 -20.19 12.89 -9.48
CA THR A 334 -20.74 11.70 -10.16
C THR A 334 -22.06 11.18 -9.57
N LEU A 335 -22.21 11.20 -8.25
CA LEU A 335 -23.37 10.67 -7.53
C LEU A 335 -24.29 11.76 -6.96
N GLY A 336 -23.80 13.00 -6.86
CA GLY A 336 -24.52 14.17 -6.34
C GLY A 336 -24.13 14.55 -4.91
N LYS A 337 -24.60 15.72 -4.44
CA LYS A 337 -24.18 16.32 -3.15
C LYS A 337 -24.62 15.56 -1.89
N GLU A 338 -25.58 14.64 -2.02
CA GLU A 338 -26.13 13.85 -0.91
C GLU A 338 -25.30 12.58 -0.63
N PHE A 339 -24.32 12.31 -1.50
CA PHE A 339 -23.32 11.24 -1.37
C PHE A 339 -21.97 11.79 -0.91
#